data_AF-A0A413GZL8-F1
#
_entry.id   AF-A0A413GZL8-F1
#
_cell.length_a   1.000
_cell.length_b   1.000
_cell.length_c   1.000
_cell.angle_alpha   90.00
_cell.angle_beta   90.00
_cell.angle_gamma   90.00
#
_symmetry.space_group_name_H-M   'P 1'
#
loop_
_entity.id
_entity.type
_entity.pdbx_description
1 polymer ?
#
loop_
_entity_poly.entity_id
_entity_poly.type
_entity_poly.pdbx_seq_one_letter_code
_entity_poly.pdbx_strand_id
1 'polypeptide(L)'
;MEIIQLIGGKKQIIIDDMKVVNKLTPWIYILFLFLAAWWAVKDIEGGFQITILVIGELFVMYSSIELYKKLKVVRFRIRYVPQRAWLIFLIINAITWPIFYFLFAKERFMLAYLFPSIILPLLLIIDIIATIGRKIFK
;
A
#
# COMPACT_ATOMS: atom_id res chain seq x y z
N MET A 1 12.23 9.92 -34.16
CA MET A 1 11.93 11.03 -35.08
C MET A 1 11.05 12.00 -34.30
N GLU A 2 11.68 13.01 -33.72
CA GLU A 2 11.06 13.96 -32.81
C GLU A 2 10.34 15.05 -33.61
N ILE A 3 9.02 15.17 -33.42
CA ILE A 3 8.27 16.31 -33.94
C ILE A 3 8.42 17.44 -32.92
N ILE A 4 9.41 18.29 -33.15
CA ILE A 4 9.60 19.55 -32.45
C ILE A 4 8.58 20.54 -33.05
N GLN A 5 7.45 20.76 -32.36
CA GLN A 5 6.62 21.93 -32.61
C GLN A 5 7.14 23.10 -31.77
N LEU A 6 7.93 23.94 -32.41
CA LEU A 6 8.29 25.28 -31.95
C LEU A 6 7.07 26.19 -32.06
N ILE A 7 6.32 26.33 -30.96
CA ILE A 7 5.42 27.48 -30.78
C ILE A 7 5.71 28.09 -29.40
N GLY A 8 6.42 29.22 -29.43
CA GLY A 8 6.30 30.27 -28.41
C GLY A 8 6.80 29.94 -27.00
N GLY A 9 8.12 29.87 -26.81
CA GLY A 9 8.87 30.47 -25.69
C GLY A 9 8.52 30.17 -24.22
N LYS A 10 7.49 29.38 -23.88
CA LYS A 10 7.04 29.22 -22.50
C LYS A 10 6.19 27.96 -22.28
N LYS A 11 6.63 26.78 -22.74
CA LYS A 11 5.90 25.52 -22.46
C LYS A 11 6.74 24.26 -22.66
N GLN A 12 7.71 24.03 -21.79
CA GLN A 12 8.28 22.69 -21.60
C GLN A 12 8.86 22.47 -20.20
N ILE A 13 9.30 23.53 -19.53
CA ILE A 13 9.92 23.46 -18.19
C ILE A 13 8.95 22.92 -17.11
N ILE A 14 7.65 23.21 -17.21
CA ILE A 14 6.67 22.85 -16.16
C ILE A 14 6.33 21.34 -16.13
N ILE A 15 6.51 20.61 -17.24
CA ILE A 15 6.05 19.21 -17.35
C ILE A 15 7.09 18.23 -16.78
N ASP A 16 8.38 18.52 -16.90
CA ASP A 16 9.43 17.67 -16.33
C ASP A 16 9.62 17.90 -14.83
N ASP A 17 9.52 19.15 -14.35
CA ASP A 17 9.60 19.45 -12.92
C ASP A 17 8.48 18.77 -12.12
N MET A 18 7.23 18.75 -12.64
CA MET A 18 6.12 18.05 -11.98
C MET A 18 6.31 16.52 -11.93
N LYS A 19 6.97 15.90 -12.92
CA LYS A 19 7.29 14.46 -12.89
C LYS A 19 8.35 14.13 -11.86
N VAL A 20 9.37 14.99 -11.72
CA VAL A 20 10.43 14.83 -10.71
C VAL A 20 9.87 15.01 -9.31
N VAL A 21 9.02 16.01 -9.09
CA VAL A 21 8.33 16.24 -7.80
C VAL A 21 7.42 15.06 -7.42
N ASN A 22 6.70 14.46 -8.39
CA ASN A 22 5.86 13.27 -8.16
C ASN A 22 6.67 11.99 -7.90
N LYS A 23 7.92 11.91 -8.36
CA LYS A 23 8.82 10.77 -8.05
C LYS A 23 9.51 10.91 -6.70
N LEU A 24 9.79 12.14 -6.26
CA LEU A 24 10.46 12.43 -4.98
C LEU A 24 9.51 12.45 -3.78
N THR A 25 8.22 12.73 -4.01
CA THR A 25 7.20 12.83 -2.95
C THR A 25 7.16 11.62 -2.02
N PRO A 26 7.14 10.36 -2.51
CA PRO A 26 7.11 9.18 -1.65
C PRO A 26 8.33 9.10 -0.71
N TRP A 27 9.52 9.42 -1.23
CA TRP A 27 10.77 9.36 -0.46
C TRP A 27 10.81 10.43 0.64
N ILE A 28 10.23 11.60 0.39
CA ILE A 28 10.11 12.67 1.38
C ILE A 28 9.23 12.22 2.54
N TYR A 29 8.09 11.57 2.28
CA TYR A 29 7.23 11.02 3.35
C TYR A 29 7.93 9.93 4.16
N ILE A 30 8.69 9.06 3.49
CA ILE A 30 9.49 8.03 4.16
C ILE A 30 10.55 8.67 5.07
N LEU A 31 11.21 9.73 4.60
CA LEU A 31 12.20 10.46 5.39
C LEU A 31 11.57 11.14 6.61
N PHE A 32 10.41 11.80 6.45
CA PHE A 32 9.71 12.41 7.59
C PHE A 32 9.24 11.36 8.60
N LEU A 33 8.73 10.23 8.13
CA LEU A 33 8.34 9.11 9.00
C LEU A 33 9.55 8.58 9.78
N PHE A 34 10.69 8.43 9.11
CA PHE A 34 11.94 8.05 9.76
C PHE A 34 12.39 9.06 10.81
N LEU A 35 12.41 10.35 10.47
CA LEU A 35 12.80 11.40 11.41
C LEU A 35 11.86 11.44 12.63
N ALA A 36 10.55 11.26 12.43
CA ALA A 36 9.58 11.20 13.52
C ALA A 36 9.78 9.97 14.41
N ALA A 37 10.00 8.79 13.81
CA ALA A 37 10.25 7.54 14.53
C ALA A 37 11.58 7.59 15.30
N TRP A 38 12.64 8.09 14.67
CA TRP A 38 13.93 8.30 15.32
C TRP A 38 13.82 9.32 16.46
N TRP A 39 13.08 10.41 16.27
CA TRP A 39 12.84 11.38 17.33
C TRP A 39 12.10 10.78 18.53
N ALA A 40 11.16 9.86 18.29
CA ALA A 40 10.37 9.21 19.32
C ALA A 40 11.17 8.18 20.13
N VAL A 41 11.97 7.34 19.47
CA VAL A 41 12.71 6.25 20.14
C VAL A 41 14.10 6.67 20.58
N LYS A 42 14.63 7.80 20.06
CA LYS A 42 16.00 8.29 20.29
C LYS A 42 17.10 7.30 19.88
N ASP A 43 16.74 6.32 19.05
CA ASP A 43 17.61 5.28 18.54
C ASP A 43 17.43 5.14 17.02
N ILE A 44 18.54 5.08 16.29
CA ILE A 44 18.54 5.05 14.82
C ILE A 44 17.98 3.72 14.33
N GLU A 45 18.37 2.61 14.96
CA GLU A 45 17.93 1.27 14.57
C GLU A 45 16.43 1.10 14.82
N GLY A 46 15.94 1.50 16.00
CA GLY A 46 14.53 1.51 16.34
C GLY A 46 13.70 2.42 15.42
N GLY A 47 14.21 3.60 15.07
CA GLY A 47 13.56 4.50 14.10
C GLY A 47 13.45 3.87 12.71
N PHE A 48 14.51 3.20 12.24
CA PHE A 48 14.52 2.51 10.97
C PHE A 48 13.56 1.31 10.95
N GLN A 49 13.58 0.49 11.99
CA GLN A 49 12.65 -0.62 12.19
C GLN A 49 11.19 -0.15 12.15
N ILE A 50 10.82 0.89 12.91
CA ILE A 50 9.44 1.43 12.89
C ILE A 50 9.06 1.95 11.49
N THR A 51 9.99 2.58 10.78
CA THR A 51 9.73 3.10 9.44
C THR A 51 9.44 1.98 8.45
N ILE A 52 10.25 0.92 8.47
CA ILE A 52 10.02 -0.28 7.65
C ILE A 52 8.69 -0.93 8.01
N LEU A 53 8.37 -1.02 9.30
CA LEU A 53 7.11 -1.60 9.77
C LEU A 53 5.91 -0.87 9.14
N VAL A 54 5.83 0.44 9.36
CA VAL A 54 4.71 1.25 8.90
C VAL A 54 4.59 1.22 7.38
N ILE A 55 5.70 1.34 6.65
CA ILE A 55 5.69 1.30 5.18
C ILE A 55 5.25 -0.08 4.68
N GLY A 56 5.82 -1.15 5.23
CA GLY A 56 5.48 -2.51 4.84
C GLY A 56 4.01 -2.83 5.11
N GLU A 57 3.47 -2.40 6.26
CA GLU A 57 2.05 -2.52 6.55
C GLU A 57 1.20 -1.78 5.52
N LEU A 58 1.52 -0.51 5.22
CA LEU A 58 0.80 0.29 4.21
C LEU A 58 0.79 -0.39 2.84
N PHE A 59 1.91 -0.98 2.40
CA PHE A 59 1.96 -1.72 1.14
C PHE A 59 1.04 -2.93 1.16
N VAL A 60 1.04 -3.71 2.24
CA VAL A 60 0.16 -4.87 2.37
C VAL A 60 -1.30 -4.40 2.40
N MET A 61 -1.65 -3.38 3.20
CA MET A 61 -3.01 -2.82 3.24
C MET A 61 -3.48 -2.34 1.86
N TYR A 62 -2.64 -1.59 1.16
CA TYR A 62 -2.96 -1.08 -0.17
C TYR A 62 -3.24 -2.21 -1.14
N SER A 63 -2.39 -3.24 -1.15
CA SER A 63 -2.56 -4.42 -2.01
C SER A 63 -3.86 -5.18 -1.69
N SER A 64 -4.20 -5.34 -0.41
CA SER A 64 -5.45 -5.95 0.06
C SER A 64 -6.67 -5.17 -0.39
N ILE A 65 -6.65 -3.83 -0.24
CA ILE A 65 -7.74 -2.94 -0.65
C ILE A 65 -7.91 -2.97 -2.17
N GLU A 66 -6.82 -2.95 -2.93
CA GLU A 66 -6.89 -2.98 -4.40
C GLU A 66 -7.48 -4.30 -4.90
N LEU A 67 -7.06 -5.43 -4.31
CA LEU A 67 -7.63 -6.74 -4.59
C LEU A 67 -9.11 -6.80 -4.21
N TYR A 68 -9.47 -6.29 -3.04
CA TYR A 68 -10.86 -6.19 -2.59
C TYR A 68 -11.74 -5.39 -3.55
N LYS A 69 -11.28 -4.22 -4.02
CA LYS A 69 -12.01 -3.41 -5.01
C LYS A 69 -12.29 -4.21 -6.28
N LYS A 70 -11.31 -4.95 -6.78
CA LYS A 70 -11.47 -5.81 -7.98
C LYS A 70 -12.46 -6.95 -7.72
N LEU A 71 -12.38 -7.59 -6.55
CA LEU A 71 -13.35 -8.60 -6.11
C LEU A 71 -14.78 -8.04 -6.06
N LYS A 72 -14.95 -6.83 -5.51
CA LYS A 72 -16.26 -6.18 -5.40
C LYS A 72 -16.88 -5.87 -6.77
N VAL A 73 -16.08 -5.41 -7.73
CA VAL A 73 -16.53 -5.15 -9.11
C VAL A 73 -17.11 -6.42 -9.75
N VAL A 74 -16.49 -7.58 -9.51
CA VAL A 74 -16.95 -8.87 -10.06
C VAL A 74 -17.90 -9.62 -9.11
N ARG A 75 -18.51 -8.94 -8.13
CA ARG A 75 -19.41 -9.52 -7.13
C ARG A 75 -18.83 -10.77 -6.45
N PHE A 76 -17.55 -10.70 -6.08
CA PHE A 76 -16.79 -11.76 -5.40
C PHE A 76 -16.63 -13.06 -6.20
N ARG A 77 -16.87 -13.04 -7.52
CA ARG A 77 -16.56 -14.19 -8.38
C ARG A 77 -15.06 -14.23 -8.69
N ILE A 78 -14.31 -14.93 -7.84
CA ILE A 78 -12.83 -14.99 -7.86
C ILE A 78 -12.24 -15.25 -9.25
N ARG A 79 -12.85 -16.13 -10.06
CA ARG A 79 -12.40 -16.48 -11.41
C ARG A 79 -12.30 -15.29 -12.37
N TYR A 80 -13.05 -14.21 -12.12
CA TYR A 80 -13.07 -13.02 -12.98
C TYR A 80 -12.15 -11.90 -12.49
N VAL A 81 -11.44 -12.09 -11.36
CA VAL A 81 -10.42 -11.15 -10.93
C VAL A 81 -9.16 -11.37 -11.78
N PRO A 82 -8.53 -10.32 -12.33
CA PRO A 82 -7.30 -10.46 -13.11
C PRO A 82 -6.20 -11.19 -12.33
N GLN A 83 -5.59 -12.22 -12.92
CA GLN A 83 -4.49 -12.97 -12.29
C GLN A 83 -3.34 -12.06 -11.84
N ARG A 84 -3.06 -11.00 -12.61
CA ARG A 84 -2.05 -9.99 -12.24
C ARG A 84 -2.32 -9.35 -10.89
N ALA A 85 -3.60 -9.13 -10.52
CA ALA A 85 -3.94 -8.55 -9.22
C ALA A 85 -3.63 -9.50 -8.06
N TRP A 86 -3.92 -10.79 -8.24
CA TRP A 86 -3.53 -11.84 -7.30
C TRP A 86 -2.02 -11.94 -7.18
N LEU A 87 -1.32 -11.94 -8.30
CA LEU A 87 0.14 -12.03 -8.32
C LEU A 87 0.81 -10.83 -7.62
N ILE A 88 0.32 -9.61 -7.83
CA ILE A 88 0.81 -8.42 -7.12
C ILE A 88 0.55 -8.55 -5.61
N PHE A 89 -0.66 -8.92 -5.21
CA PHE A 89 -1.01 -9.13 -3.82
C PHE A 89 -0.12 -10.19 -3.16
N LEU A 90 0.09 -11.33 -3.84
CA LEU A 90 0.91 -12.42 -3.35
C LEU A 90 2.38 -12.03 -3.26
N ILE A 91 2.94 -11.29 -4.23
CA ILE A 91 4.34 -10.84 -4.19
C ILE A 91 4.55 -9.86 -3.04
N ILE A 92 3.68 -8.87 -2.88
CA ILE A 92 3.79 -7.89 -1.78
C ILE A 92 3.74 -8.61 -0.44
N ASN A 93 2.83 -9.56 -0.26
CA ASN A 93 2.79 -10.37 0.96
C ASN A 93 4.03 -11.28 1.07
N ALA A 94 4.41 -12.04 0.04
CA ALA A 94 5.56 -12.93 0.11
C ALA A 94 6.89 -12.22 0.40
N ILE A 95 7.04 -10.93 0.06
CA ILE A 95 8.24 -10.14 0.32
C ILE A 95 8.19 -9.46 1.69
N THR A 96 7.10 -8.77 2.04
CA THR A 96 7.01 -8.01 3.29
C THR A 96 7.15 -8.91 4.52
N TRP A 97 6.67 -10.13 4.40
CA TRP A 97 6.57 -11.07 5.51
C TRP A 97 7.91 -11.62 6.01
N PRO A 98 8.80 -12.14 5.13
CA PRO A 98 10.17 -12.44 5.52
C PRO A 98 10.90 -11.22 6.08
N ILE A 99 10.74 -10.04 5.48
CA ILE A 99 11.37 -8.80 5.96
C ILE A 99 10.97 -8.54 7.42
N PHE A 100 9.67 -8.67 7.73
CA PHE A 100 9.18 -8.48 9.10
C PHE A 100 9.68 -9.57 10.05
N TYR A 101 9.74 -10.82 9.59
CA TYR A 101 10.23 -11.93 10.41
C TYR A 101 11.69 -11.75 10.82
N PHE A 102 12.55 -11.26 9.91
CA PHE A 102 13.96 -11.05 10.18
C PHE A 102 14.25 -9.77 10.98
N LEU A 103 13.45 -8.72 10.83
CA LEU A 103 13.72 -7.41 11.43
C LEU A 103 13.07 -7.20 12.80
N PHE A 104 12.02 -7.94 13.16
CA PHE A 104 11.27 -7.69 14.39
C PHE A 104 11.27 -8.88 15.33
N ALA A 105 11.39 -8.60 16.64
CA ALA A 105 11.11 -9.58 17.68
C ALA A 105 9.67 -10.13 17.53
N LYS A 106 9.47 -11.40 17.92
CA LYS A 106 8.20 -12.16 17.75
C LYS A 106 6.92 -11.38 18.09
N GLU A 107 6.96 -10.54 19.12
CA GLU A 107 5.82 -9.77 19.60
C GLU A 107 5.42 -8.65 18.63
N ARG A 108 6.40 -7.91 18.09
CA ARG A 108 6.16 -6.86 17.08
C ARG A 108 5.79 -7.46 15.73
N PHE A 109 6.34 -8.64 15.41
CA PHE A 109 5.94 -9.43 14.25
C PHE A 109 4.45 -9.82 14.30
N MET A 110 3.90 -10.19 15.47
CA MET A 110 2.47 -10.53 15.58
C MET A 110 1.53 -9.36 15.28
N LEU A 111 1.87 -8.14 15.71
CA LEU A 111 1.08 -6.94 15.37
C LEU A 111 1.16 -6.64 13.87
N ALA A 112 2.37 -6.71 13.31
CA ALA A 112 2.65 -6.56 11.88
C ALA A 112 1.97 -7.62 11.00
N TYR A 113 1.76 -8.81 11.55
CA TYR A 113 1.06 -9.94 10.95
C TYR A 113 -0.45 -9.69 10.95
N LEU A 114 -1.02 -9.36 12.11
CA LEU A 114 -2.46 -9.42 12.32
C LEU A 114 -3.19 -8.34 11.54
N PHE A 115 -2.69 -7.11 11.59
CA PHE A 115 -3.42 -5.98 11.03
C PHE A 115 -3.59 -6.07 9.50
N PRO A 116 -2.54 -6.35 8.71
CA PRO A 116 -2.67 -6.44 7.26
C PRO A 116 -3.39 -7.71 6.77
N SER A 117 -3.20 -8.82 7.50
CA SER A 117 -3.85 -10.11 7.18
C SER A 117 -5.36 -10.09 7.40
N ILE A 118 -5.82 -9.33 8.39
CA ILE A 118 -7.24 -9.26 8.75
C ILE A 118 -8.00 -8.30 7.84
N ILE A 119 -7.35 -7.31 7.22
CA ILE A 119 -8.03 -6.29 6.40
C ILE A 119 -8.87 -6.89 5.28
N LEU A 120 -8.32 -7.82 4.49
CA LEU A 120 -9.08 -8.42 3.39
C LEU A 120 -10.30 -9.24 3.91
N PRO A 121 -10.14 -10.17 4.87
CA PRO A 121 -11.26 -10.82 5.55
C PRO A 121 -12.29 -9.85 6.15
N LEU A 122 -11.83 -8.78 6.83
CA LEU A 122 -12.69 -7.80 7.48
C LEU A 122 -13.56 -7.07 6.47
N LEU A 123 -12.96 -6.60 5.36
CA LEU A 123 -13.68 -5.94 4.28
C LEU A 123 -14.74 -6.86 3.65
N LEU A 124 -14.42 -8.15 3.50
CA LEU A 124 -15.37 -9.16 3.02
C LEU A 124 -16.53 -9.36 3.99
N ILE A 125 -16.25 -9.49 5.30
CA ILE A 125 -17.29 -9.63 6.34
C ILE A 125 -18.23 -8.42 6.36
N ILE A 126 -17.68 -7.20 6.31
CA ILE A 126 -18.48 -5.97 6.27
C ILE A 126 -19.43 -5.97 5.07
N ASP A 127 -18.95 -6.35 3.88
CA ASP A 127 -19.80 -6.38 2.67
C ASP A 127 -20.86 -7.48 2.73
N ILE A 128 -20.56 -8.64 3.34
CA ILE A 128 -21.53 -9.71 3.61
C ILE A 128 -22.63 -9.21 4.55
N ILE A 129 -22.27 -8.61 5.69
CA ILE A 129 -23.22 -8.04 6.66
C ILE A 129 -24.09 -6.98 5.99
N ALA A 130 -23.49 -6.05 5.23
CA ALA A 130 -24.22 -5.02 4.51
C ALA A 130 -25.17 -5.59 3.44
N THR A 131 -24.84 -6.73 2.84
CA THR A 131 -25.70 -7.41 1.86
C THR A 131 -26.86 -8.12 2.54
N ILE A 132 -26.60 -8.82 3.65
CA ILE A 132 -27.62 -9.48 4.47
C ILE A 132 -28.58 -8.45 5.07
N GLY A 133 -28.04 -7.38 5.67
CA GLY A 133 -28.85 -6.28 6.22
C GLY A 133 -29.76 -5.65 5.16
N ARG A 134 -29.24 -5.34 3.96
CA ARG A 134 -30.07 -4.83 2.85
C ARG A 134 -31.16 -5.79 2.37
N LYS A 135 -31.03 -7.09 2.64
CA LYS A 135 -32.00 -8.13 2.26
C LYS A 135 -33.04 -8.40 3.35
N ILE A 136 -32.73 -8.05 4.60
CA ILE A 136 -33.62 -8.17 5.75
C ILE A 136 -34.47 -6.90 5.94
N PHE A 137 -33.90 -5.72 5.66
CA PHE A 137 -34.57 -4.43 5.82
C PHE A 137 -35.17 -3.87 4.51
N LYS A 138 -35.17 -4.65 3.42
CA LYS A 138 -36.00 -4.44 2.22
C LYS A 138 -37.04 -5.54 2.15
#